data_AF-A0A091RVF5-F1
#
_entry.id   AF-A0A091RVF5-F1
#
_cell.length_a   1.000
_cell.length_b   1.000
_cell.length_c   1.000
_cell.angle_alpha   90.00
_cell.angle_beta   90.00
_cell.angle_gamma   90.00
#
_symmetry.space_group_name_H-M   'P 1'
#
loop_
_entity.id
_entity.type
_entity.pdbx_description
1 polymer ?
#
loop_
_entity_poly.entity_id
_entity_poly.type
_entity_poly.pdbx_seq_one_letter_code
_entity_poly.pdbx_strand_id
1 'polypeptide(L)'
;RSNAFEVLALDGVSTGILQFYTAQESADWLRAMSTNINDLTLQNMKMANKCCSPSDQVIHMGWVNERLEGIDSSQLYKFKFLALKGSSFYIFSTPPVSTLDWVRAEKIYNLCEVLFKIHKLWLADDCWLQANLYLGIHQDFDLEDQRPYCFSVMVGHGKSHYFNVELGSELAVWEKSFQRAIFLEVQRTGSKTYMCSWQGDSLCFTVDFALGFTCFDSKTKNVLWRFKFSQLKGSSDDGKTRVKLLFQNLDTKQIETK
;
A
#
# COMPACT_ATOMS: atom_id res chain seq x y z
N ARG A 1 -27.93 1.46 -10.97
CA ARG A 1 -29.08 2.07 -10.25
C ARG A 1 -28.54 2.57 -8.91
N SER A 2 -28.75 3.83 -8.55
CA SER A 2 -28.02 4.50 -7.46
C SER A 2 -28.44 4.09 -6.03
N ASN A 3 -29.61 3.49 -5.85
CA ASN A 3 -30.19 3.21 -4.53
C ASN A 3 -30.30 1.70 -4.24
N ALA A 4 -29.37 0.92 -4.78
CA ALA A 4 -29.37 -0.52 -4.62
C ALA A 4 -27.94 -1.04 -4.51
N PHE A 5 -27.75 -2.04 -3.67
CA PHE A 5 -26.49 -2.75 -3.55
C PHE A 5 -26.74 -4.24 -3.31
N GLU A 6 -25.71 -5.03 -3.52
CA GLU A 6 -25.73 -6.47 -3.34
C GLU A 6 -24.81 -6.84 -2.19
N VAL A 7 -25.20 -7.83 -1.41
CA VAL A 7 -24.36 -8.41 -0.36
C VAL A 7 -23.98 -9.81 -0.79
N LEU A 8 -22.68 -10.10 -0.74
CA LEU A 8 -22.13 -11.39 -1.11
C LEU A 8 -21.60 -12.08 0.14
N ALA A 9 -22.02 -13.33 0.32
CA ALA A 9 -21.47 -14.19 1.35
C ALA A 9 -20.05 -14.64 0.99
N LEU A 10 -19.35 -15.20 1.98
CA LEU A 10 -17.96 -15.67 1.87
C LEU A 10 -17.75 -16.71 0.76
N ASP A 11 -18.76 -17.52 0.50
CA ASP A 11 -18.79 -18.55 -0.54
C ASP A 11 -19.15 -17.99 -1.94
N GLY A 12 -19.32 -16.67 -2.05
CA GLY A 12 -19.73 -15.99 -3.27
C GLY A 12 -21.22 -16.08 -3.56
N VAL A 13 -22.02 -16.65 -2.65
CA VAL A 13 -23.47 -16.69 -2.81
C VAL A 13 -24.04 -15.29 -2.59
N SER A 14 -24.79 -14.83 -3.59
CA SER A 14 -25.50 -13.56 -3.54
C SER A 14 -26.77 -13.66 -2.70
N THR A 15 -27.02 -12.65 -1.87
CA THR A 15 -28.31 -12.47 -1.20
C THR A 15 -29.37 -11.82 -2.11
N GLY A 16 -29.03 -11.52 -3.35
CA GLY A 16 -29.82 -10.70 -4.27
C GLY A 16 -29.55 -9.20 -4.14
N ILE A 17 -30.10 -8.43 -5.08
CA ILE A 17 -29.98 -6.95 -5.09
C ILE A 17 -30.99 -6.37 -4.09
N LEU A 18 -30.48 -5.71 -3.06
CA LEU A 18 -31.28 -4.96 -2.10
C LEU A 18 -31.60 -3.59 -2.69
N GLN A 19 -32.88 -3.32 -2.93
CA GLN A 19 -33.37 -2.05 -3.47
C GLN A 19 -33.99 -1.23 -2.34
N PHE A 20 -33.52 0.01 -2.18
CA PHE A 20 -34.01 0.94 -1.16
C PHE A 20 -34.87 2.03 -1.80
N TYR A 21 -35.71 2.66 -0.98
CA TYR A 21 -36.61 3.72 -1.43
C TYR A 21 -35.86 5.02 -1.70
N THR A 22 -34.83 5.31 -0.91
CA THR A 22 -34.03 6.53 -1.04
C THR A 22 -32.53 6.22 -1.09
N ALA A 23 -31.75 7.13 -1.71
CA ALA A 23 -30.29 7.04 -1.71
C ALA A 23 -29.72 7.12 -0.27
N GLN A 24 -30.32 7.96 0.57
CA GLN A 24 -29.94 8.12 1.97
C GLN A 24 -30.10 6.80 2.75
N GLU A 25 -31.26 6.16 2.61
CA GLU A 25 -31.53 4.86 3.24
C GLU A 25 -30.51 3.80 2.78
N SER A 26 -30.22 3.75 1.48
CA SER A 26 -29.20 2.83 0.96
C SER A 26 -27.80 3.10 1.54
N ALA A 27 -27.42 4.37 1.70
CA ALA A 27 -26.14 4.75 2.27
C ALA A 27 -26.06 4.43 3.77
N ASP A 28 -27.16 4.59 4.51
CA ASP A 28 -27.22 4.26 5.94
C ASP A 28 -27.13 2.75 6.18
N TRP A 29 -27.82 1.95 5.35
CA TRP A 29 -27.70 0.49 5.38
C TRP A 29 -26.29 0.03 5.00
N LEU A 30 -25.70 0.59 3.94
CA LEU A 30 -24.32 0.29 3.56
C LEU A 30 -23.34 0.57 4.70
N ARG A 31 -23.49 1.72 5.36
CA ARG A 31 -22.66 2.10 6.51
C ARG A 31 -22.84 1.12 7.66
N ALA A 32 -24.07 0.77 8.01
CA ALA A 32 -24.35 -0.18 9.10
C ALA A 32 -23.75 -1.57 8.83
N MET A 33 -23.87 -2.07 7.60
CA MET A 33 -23.29 -3.36 7.19
C MET A 33 -21.76 -3.32 7.21
N SER A 34 -21.15 -2.28 6.62
CA SER A 34 -19.70 -2.09 6.65
C SER A 34 -19.17 -2.02 8.10
N THR A 35 -19.84 -1.28 8.99
CA THR A 35 -19.46 -1.22 10.40
C THR A 35 -19.48 -2.62 11.04
N ASN A 36 -20.55 -3.40 10.83
CA ASN A 36 -20.64 -4.75 11.37
C ASN A 36 -19.54 -5.69 10.84
N ILE A 37 -19.28 -5.67 9.52
CA ILE A 37 -18.20 -6.45 8.90
C ILE A 37 -16.84 -6.05 9.50
N ASN A 38 -16.59 -4.75 9.67
CA ASN A 38 -15.35 -4.24 10.23
C ASN A 38 -15.19 -4.61 11.72
N ASP A 39 -16.26 -4.58 12.51
CA ASP A 39 -16.23 -4.98 13.91
C ASP A 39 -15.92 -6.48 14.07
N LEU A 40 -16.55 -7.34 13.27
CA LEU A 40 -16.26 -8.78 13.23
C LEU A 40 -14.81 -9.04 12.78
N THR A 41 -14.36 -8.32 11.76
CA THR A 41 -12.97 -8.41 11.27
C THR A 41 -11.97 -8.00 12.34
N LEU A 42 -12.25 -6.94 13.08
CA LEU A 42 -11.43 -6.47 14.20
C LEU A 42 -11.39 -7.49 15.34
N GLN A 43 -12.51 -8.14 15.67
CA GLN A 43 -12.53 -9.22 16.65
C GLN A 43 -11.67 -10.41 16.20
N ASN A 44 -11.77 -10.81 14.94
CA ASN A 44 -10.94 -11.86 14.36
C ASN A 44 -9.45 -11.51 14.41
N MET A 45 -9.08 -10.26 14.09
CA MET A 45 -7.70 -9.78 14.19
C MET A 45 -7.19 -9.86 15.63
N LYS A 46 -7.98 -9.40 16.60
CA LYS A 46 -7.62 -9.46 18.02
C LYS A 46 -7.39 -10.90 18.47
N MET A 47 -8.23 -11.84 18.03
CA MET A 47 -8.08 -13.26 18.33
C MET A 47 -6.82 -13.85 17.68
N ALA A 48 -6.57 -13.58 16.41
CA ALA A 48 -5.37 -14.04 15.70
C ALA A 48 -4.08 -13.53 16.37
N ASN A 49 -4.07 -12.26 16.77
CA ASN A 49 -2.90 -11.62 17.37
C ASN A 49 -2.57 -12.11 18.79
N LYS A 50 -3.48 -12.78 19.49
CA LYS A 50 -3.20 -13.37 20.83
C LYS A 50 -2.06 -14.39 20.77
N CYS A 51 -1.91 -15.08 19.65
CA CYS A 51 -0.92 -16.13 19.46
C CYS A 51 0.31 -15.67 18.66
N CYS A 52 0.37 -14.39 18.26
CA CYS A 52 1.45 -13.83 17.43
C CYS A 52 2.41 -12.98 18.25
N SER A 53 3.70 -13.04 17.93
CA SER A 53 4.68 -12.08 18.45
C SER A 53 4.36 -10.67 17.95
N PRO A 54 4.76 -9.60 18.65
CA PRO A 54 4.55 -8.23 18.18
C PRO A 54 5.10 -7.94 16.77
N SER A 55 6.10 -8.71 16.33
CA SER A 55 6.69 -8.61 15.00
C SER A 55 5.87 -9.26 13.89
N ASP A 56 4.90 -10.11 14.24
CA ASP A 56 4.12 -10.93 13.30
C ASP A 56 2.59 -10.71 13.44
N GLN A 57 2.18 -9.68 14.17
CA GLN A 57 0.78 -9.33 14.34
C GLN A 57 0.16 -8.77 13.06
N VAL A 58 -1.14 -9.03 12.89
CA VAL A 58 -2.01 -8.40 11.89
C VAL A 58 -2.29 -6.97 12.33
N ILE A 59 -1.92 -6.02 11.48
CA ILE A 59 -2.09 -4.58 11.69
C ILE A 59 -3.46 -4.13 11.20
N HIS A 60 -3.88 -4.63 10.03
CA HIS A 60 -5.19 -4.41 9.45
C HIS A 60 -5.50 -5.50 8.41
N MET A 61 -6.78 -5.83 8.24
CA MET A 61 -7.26 -6.70 7.18
C MET A 61 -8.71 -6.36 6.85
N GLY A 62 -9.15 -6.65 5.63
CA GLY A 62 -10.50 -6.30 5.18
C GLY A 62 -10.76 -6.60 3.71
N TRP A 63 -12.02 -6.46 3.31
CA TRP A 63 -12.47 -6.65 1.93
C TRP A 63 -12.22 -5.42 1.07
N VAL A 64 -11.85 -5.66 -0.18
CA VAL A 64 -11.71 -4.65 -1.22
C VAL A 64 -12.16 -5.21 -2.57
N ASN A 65 -12.40 -4.32 -3.53
CA ASN A 65 -12.57 -4.69 -4.93
C ASN A 65 -11.26 -4.47 -5.66
N GLU A 66 -10.69 -5.49 -6.29
CA GLU A 66 -9.55 -5.37 -7.18
C GLU A 66 -10.02 -5.23 -8.63
N ARG A 67 -9.49 -4.25 -9.37
CA ARG A 67 -9.70 -4.13 -10.81
C ARG A 67 -8.81 -5.13 -11.55
N LEU A 68 -9.39 -5.89 -12.47
CA LEU A 68 -8.65 -6.84 -13.30
C LEU A 68 -8.09 -6.13 -14.55
N GLU A 69 -6.79 -6.26 -14.82
CA GLU A 69 -6.16 -5.78 -16.04
C GLU A 69 -6.30 -6.86 -17.14
N GLY A 70 -7.27 -6.71 -18.06
CA GLY A 70 -7.46 -7.62 -19.19
C GLY A 70 -8.54 -7.17 -20.18
N ILE A 71 -8.29 -7.34 -21.48
CA ILE A 71 -9.17 -6.89 -22.59
C ILE A 71 -10.46 -7.75 -22.70
N ASP A 72 -10.48 -8.94 -22.11
CA ASP A 72 -11.54 -9.95 -22.29
C ASP A 72 -12.33 -10.31 -21.02
N SER A 73 -12.26 -9.51 -19.95
CA SER A 73 -13.03 -9.81 -18.72
C SER A 73 -14.41 -9.15 -18.74
N SER A 74 -15.47 -9.94 -18.86
CA SER A 74 -16.86 -9.52 -18.63
C SER A 74 -17.11 -9.01 -17.20
N GLN A 75 -16.18 -9.27 -16.28
CA GLN A 75 -16.15 -8.75 -14.91
C GLN A 75 -14.92 -7.85 -14.73
N LEU A 76 -15.14 -6.55 -14.60
CA LEU A 76 -14.07 -5.56 -14.41
C LEU A 76 -13.44 -5.59 -13.00
N TYR A 77 -14.15 -6.13 -12.00
CA TYR A 77 -13.69 -6.21 -10.62
C TYR A 77 -13.91 -7.58 -10.01
N LYS A 78 -13.03 -7.92 -9.07
CA LYS A 78 -13.14 -9.10 -8.22
C LYS A 78 -12.94 -8.73 -6.76
N PHE A 79 -13.75 -9.31 -5.88
CA PHE A 79 -13.54 -9.16 -4.43
C PHE A 79 -12.25 -9.85 -4.00
N LYS A 80 -11.45 -9.14 -3.20
CA LYS A 80 -10.23 -9.63 -2.59
C LYS A 80 -10.25 -9.31 -1.11
N PHE A 81 -9.59 -10.17 -0.34
CA PHE A 81 -9.34 -9.91 1.07
C PHE A 81 -7.87 -9.53 1.23
N LEU A 82 -7.62 -8.35 1.77
CA LEU A 82 -6.28 -7.83 2.00
C LEU A 82 -5.89 -8.00 3.46
N ALA A 83 -4.60 -8.21 3.73
CA ALA A 83 -4.07 -8.17 5.09
C ALA A 83 -2.66 -7.56 5.14
N LEU A 84 -2.41 -6.77 6.17
CA LEU A 84 -1.10 -6.27 6.57
C LEU A 84 -0.69 -7.03 7.82
N LYS A 85 0.28 -7.94 7.71
CA LYS A 85 0.75 -8.77 8.84
C LYS A 85 2.27 -8.84 8.86
N GLY A 86 2.84 -8.53 10.02
CA GLY A 86 4.29 -8.52 10.22
C GLY A 86 5.01 -7.58 9.25
N SER A 87 5.85 -8.14 8.37
CA SER A 87 6.63 -7.42 7.34
C SER A 87 6.01 -7.52 5.95
N SER A 88 4.82 -8.10 5.81
CA SER A 88 4.25 -8.48 4.52
C SER A 88 2.83 -7.96 4.30
N PHE A 89 2.54 -7.67 3.04
CA PHE A 89 1.22 -7.37 2.50
C PHE A 89 0.70 -8.60 1.74
N TYR A 90 -0.52 -9.03 2.07
CA TYR A 90 -1.15 -10.24 1.55
C TYR A 90 -2.41 -9.90 0.77
N ILE A 91 -2.60 -10.61 -0.34
CA ILE A 91 -3.82 -10.57 -1.16
C ILE A 91 -4.39 -11.99 -1.22
N PHE A 92 -5.64 -12.15 -0.81
CA PHE A 92 -6.35 -13.42 -0.80
C PHE A 92 -7.61 -13.38 -1.68
N SER A 93 -7.99 -14.54 -2.25
CA SER A 93 -9.33 -14.77 -2.79
C SER A 93 -10.40 -14.87 -1.70
N THR A 94 -10.02 -15.45 -0.56
CA THR A 94 -10.89 -15.79 0.57
C THR A 94 -10.16 -15.51 1.86
N PRO A 95 -10.80 -14.95 2.90
CA PRO A 95 -10.13 -14.56 4.12
C PRO A 95 -9.52 -15.77 4.84
N PRO A 96 -8.35 -15.61 5.46
CA PRO A 96 -7.76 -16.68 6.25
C PRO A 96 -8.61 -16.94 7.50
N VAL A 97 -9.02 -18.20 7.70
CA VAL A 97 -9.81 -18.64 8.88
C VAL A 97 -8.90 -19.18 9.97
N SER A 98 -7.76 -19.73 9.59
CA SER A 98 -6.75 -20.32 10.47
C SER A 98 -5.34 -19.79 10.19
N THR A 99 -4.40 -20.06 11.09
CA THR A 99 -2.98 -19.74 10.89
C THR A 99 -2.37 -20.46 9.68
N LEU A 100 -2.94 -21.60 9.28
CA LEU A 100 -2.50 -22.35 8.11
C LEU A 100 -2.94 -21.70 6.79
N ASP A 101 -3.98 -20.87 6.80
CA ASP A 101 -4.49 -20.25 5.57
C ASP A 101 -3.61 -19.12 5.03
N TRP A 102 -2.69 -18.58 5.85
CA TRP A 102 -1.81 -17.49 5.44
C TRP A 102 -0.88 -17.85 4.27
N VAL A 103 -0.52 -19.15 4.14
CA VAL A 103 0.28 -19.63 3.00
C VAL A 103 -0.52 -19.75 1.71
N ARG A 104 -1.87 -19.69 1.80
CA ARG A 104 -2.78 -19.77 0.64
C ARG A 104 -3.06 -18.40 0.03
N ALA A 105 -2.36 -17.35 0.47
CA ALA A 105 -2.43 -16.04 -0.16
C ALA A 105 -2.07 -16.14 -1.65
N GLU A 106 -2.86 -15.48 -2.50
CA GLU A 106 -2.59 -15.45 -3.93
C GLU A 106 -1.30 -14.66 -4.24
N LYS A 107 -1.06 -13.59 -3.47
CA LYS A 107 0.13 -12.75 -3.56
C LYS A 107 0.60 -12.37 -2.16
N ILE A 108 1.92 -12.32 -2.01
CA ILE A 108 2.61 -11.87 -0.80
C ILE A 108 3.72 -10.93 -1.24
N TYR A 109 3.73 -9.72 -0.69
CA TYR A 109 4.72 -8.70 -0.99
C TYR A 109 5.39 -8.21 0.30
N ASN A 110 6.67 -7.88 0.23
CA ASN A 110 7.36 -7.22 1.33
C ASN A 110 6.86 -5.77 1.47
N LEU A 111 6.52 -5.32 2.68
CA LEU A 111 5.98 -3.97 2.91
C LEU A 111 6.95 -2.85 2.50
N CYS A 112 8.26 -3.09 2.60
CA CYS A 112 9.28 -2.12 2.18
C CYS A 112 9.49 -2.07 0.66
N GLU A 113 8.84 -2.96 -0.10
CA GLU A 113 8.98 -3.07 -1.56
C GLU A 113 7.69 -2.69 -2.30
N VAL A 114 6.68 -2.21 -1.54
CA VAL A 114 5.42 -1.73 -2.09
C VAL A 114 5.24 -0.24 -1.84
N LEU A 115 4.59 0.42 -2.79
CA LEU A 115 4.19 1.82 -2.69
C LEU A 115 2.67 1.92 -2.73
N PHE A 116 2.09 2.36 -1.61
CA PHE A 116 0.67 2.65 -1.50
C PHE A 116 0.37 4.06 -2.02
N LYS A 117 -0.56 4.17 -2.98
CA LYS A 117 -0.96 5.44 -3.59
C LYS A 117 -2.47 5.58 -3.59
N ILE A 118 -2.97 6.66 -2.99
CA ILE A 118 -4.40 7.00 -3.08
C ILE A 118 -4.67 7.71 -4.41
N HIS A 119 -5.71 7.28 -5.10
CA HIS A 119 -6.22 7.97 -6.28
C HIS A 119 -7.35 8.90 -5.83
N LYS A 120 -7.15 10.21 -5.97
CA LYS A 120 -8.16 11.21 -5.62
C LYS A 120 -9.23 11.25 -6.72
N LEU A 121 -10.47 10.95 -6.37
CA LEU A 121 -11.64 11.26 -7.18
C LEU A 121 -12.31 12.52 -6.63
N TRP A 122 -12.65 13.45 -7.53
CA TRP A 122 -13.42 14.66 -7.26
C TRP A 122 -14.82 14.29 -6.76
N LEU A 123 -15.28 14.89 -5.66
CA LEU A 123 -16.70 15.01 -5.36
C LEU A 123 -17.13 16.43 -5.77
N ALA A 124 -18.20 16.52 -6.54
CA ALA A 124 -18.97 17.76 -6.65
C ALA A 124 -19.44 18.13 -5.23
N ASP A 125 -19.30 19.40 -4.87
CA ASP A 125 -19.56 20.03 -3.57
C ASP A 125 -18.41 20.01 -2.54
N ASP A 126 -17.38 20.83 -2.83
CA ASP A 126 -16.73 21.81 -1.93
C ASP A 126 -16.43 21.47 -0.46
N CYS A 127 -16.06 20.22 -0.12
CA CYS A 127 -15.38 19.92 1.14
C CYS A 127 -14.18 19.00 0.94
N TRP A 128 -13.00 19.63 0.82
CA TRP A 128 -11.70 18.98 0.66
C TRP A 128 -11.06 18.66 2.01
N LEU A 129 -10.55 17.43 2.17
CA LEU A 129 -9.46 17.16 3.13
C LEU A 129 -8.21 16.69 2.36
N GLN A 130 -7.34 17.68 2.21
CA GLN A 130 -5.94 17.80 1.77
C GLN A 130 -5.28 16.66 0.97
N ALA A 131 -4.84 17.03 -0.25
CA ALA A 131 -3.65 16.48 -0.89
C ALA A 131 -2.43 17.18 -0.29
N ASN A 132 -1.45 16.42 0.19
CA ASN A 132 -0.04 16.84 0.27
C ASN A 132 0.82 15.64 0.68
N LEU A 133 1.38 14.90 -0.29
CA LEU A 133 2.84 14.73 -0.43
C LEU A 133 3.19 13.82 -1.62
N TYR A 134 3.87 14.41 -2.62
CA TYR A 134 4.96 13.83 -3.42
C TYR A 134 4.71 12.49 -4.14
N LEU A 135 4.58 12.56 -5.47
CA LEU A 135 5.54 11.99 -6.43
C LEU A 135 4.97 12.20 -7.84
N GLY A 136 5.62 13.10 -8.58
CA GLY A 136 5.26 13.47 -9.95
C GLY A 136 5.42 12.30 -10.91
N ILE A 137 4.35 11.53 -11.08
CA ILE A 137 4.16 10.67 -12.24
C ILE A 137 2.91 11.19 -12.95
N HIS A 138 3.16 12.03 -13.96
CA HIS A 138 2.27 12.17 -15.11
C HIS A 138 2.35 10.86 -15.89
N GLN A 139 1.28 10.08 -15.86
CA GLN A 139 0.96 9.08 -16.88
C GLN A 139 -0.52 8.71 -16.72
N ASP A 140 -1.35 9.36 -17.54
CA ASP A 140 -2.33 8.73 -18.43
C ASP A 140 -2.83 7.34 -18.00
N PHE A 141 -3.56 7.29 -16.88
CA PHE A 141 -4.64 6.33 -16.77
C PHE A 141 -5.88 7.07 -17.25
N ASP A 142 -6.29 6.78 -18.49
CA ASP A 142 -7.65 7.05 -18.95
C ASP A 142 -8.60 6.37 -17.94
N LEU A 143 -9.08 7.17 -16.99
CA LEU A 143 -9.99 6.76 -15.92
C LEU A 143 -11.39 6.58 -16.53
N GLU A 144 -11.54 5.58 -17.39
CA GLU A 144 -12.84 5.15 -17.93
C GLU A 144 -13.75 4.54 -16.84
N ASP A 145 -13.24 4.31 -15.63
CA ASP A 145 -14.01 3.72 -14.54
C ASP A 145 -13.86 4.51 -13.23
N GLN A 146 -14.88 5.33 -12.96
CA GLN A 146 -14.93 6.38 -11.94
C GLN A 146 -15.47 5.87 -10.60
N ARG A 147 -14.93 4.76 -10.06
CA ARG A 147 -15.32 4.35 -8.70
C ARG A 147 -14.71 5.30 -7.66
N PRO A 148 -15.49 5.77 -6.67
CA PRO A 148 -14.98 6.60 -5.59
C PRO A 148 -14.22 5.73 -4.58
N TYR A 149 -13.19 6.31 -3.96
CA TYR A 149 -12.40 5.68 -2.89
C TYR A 149 -11.39 4.62 -3.36
N CYS A 150 -10.68 4.91 -4.44
CA CYS A 150 -9.66 4.04 -5.01
C CYS A 150 -8.24 4.28 -4.46
N PHE A 151 -7.46 3.20 -4.40
CA PHE A 151 -6.03 3.23 -4.14
C PHE A 151 -5.31 2.17 -4.97
N SER A 152 -4.02 2.36 -5.24
CA SER A 152 -3.17 1.35 -5.85
C SER A 152 -2.02 0.96 -4.94
N VAL A 153 -1.59 -0.29 -5.10
CA VAL A 153 -0.36 -0.80 -4.52
C VAL A 153 0.56 -1.14 -5.68
N MET A 154 1.59 -0.31 -5.87
CA MET A 154 2.65 -0.58 -6.82
C MET A 154 3.69 -1.48 -6.18
N VAL A 155 4.10 -2.51 -6.90
CA VAL A 155 5.12 -3.46 -6.48
C VAL A 155 6.37 -3.24 -7.34
N GLY A 156 7.55 -3.53 -6.79
CA GLY A 156 8.78 -3.61 -7.59
C GLY A 156 8.58 -4.42 -8.87
N HIS A 157 9.17 -3.95 -9.99
CA HIS A 157 9.03 -4.47 -11.36
C HIS A 157 7.79 -4.02 -12.16
N GLY A 158 7.13 -2.92 -11.77
CA GLY A 158 6.12 -2.27 -12.61
C GLY A 158 4.75 -2.95 -12.64
N LYS A 159 4.50 -3.89 -11.71
CA LYS A 159 3.16 -4.45 -11.49
C LYS A 159 2.41 -3.56 -10.50
N SER A 160 1.19 -3.18 -10.85
CA SER A 160 0.29 -2.43 -9.97
C SER A 160 -0.98 -3.23 -9.70
N HIS A 161 -1.42 -3.21 -8.45
CA HIS A 161 -2.76 -3.62 -8.09
C HIS A 161 -3.62 -2.39 -7.88
N TYR A 162 -4.78 -2.33 -8.51
CA TYR A 162 -5.74 -1.24 -8.33
C TYR A 162 -6.93 -1.73 -7.52
N PHE A 163 -7.22 -1.05 -6.42
CA PHE A 163 -8.26 -1.41 -5.47
C PHE A 163 -9.26 -0.28 -5.24
N ASN A 164 -10.48 -0.68 -4.87
CA ASN A 164 -11.56 0.21 -4.49
C ASN A 164 -12.29 -0.29 -3.23
N VAL A 165 -12.72 0.63 -2.37
CA VAL A 165 -13.59 0.36 -1.20
C VAL A 165 -14.92 1.10 -1.34
N GLU A 166 -15.91 0.74 -0.52
CA GLU A 166 -17.27 1.29 -0.65
C GLU A 166 -17.41 2.62 0.11
N LEU A 167 -16.63 2.83 1.18
CA LEU A 167 -16.71 4.04 2.01
C LEU A 167 -15.38 4.79 2.12
N GLY A 168 -15.44 6.12 2.10
CA GLY A 168 -14.27 6.97 2.34
C GLY A 168 -13.61 6.76 3.71
N SER A 169 -14.38 6.37 4.73
CA SER A 169 -13.85 6.01 6.05
C SER A 169 -12.97 4.76 5.99
N GLU A 170 -13.29 3.78 5.14
CA GLU A 170 -12.48 2.57 4.95
C GLU A 170 -11.17 2.90 4.24
N LEU A 171 -11.21 3.76 3.22
CA LEU A 171 -10.00 4.22 2.53
C LEU A 171 -9.05 4.92 3.50
N ALA A 172 -9.57 5.78 4.37
CA ALA A 172 -8.78 6.46 5.38
C ALA A 172 -8.16 5.48 6.42
N VAL A 173 -8.86 4.38 6.73
CA VAL A 173 -8.32 3.31 7.60
C VAL A 173 -7.22 2.55 6.88
N TRP A 174 -7.39 2.22 5.60
CA TRP A 174 -6.37 1.59 4.78
C TRP A 174 -5.10 2.43 4.69
N GLU A 175 -5.23 3.72 4.40
CA GLU A 175 -4.10 4.67 4.36
C GLU A 175 -3.31 4.67 5.66
N LYS A 176 -3.99 4.90 6.79
CA LYS A 176 -3.37 4.92 8.12
C LYS A 176 -2.72 3.59 8.46
N SER A 177 -3.35 2.49 8.06
CA SER A 177 -2.86 1.14 8.33
C SER A 177 -1.60 0.82 7.53
N PHE A 178 -1.54 1.19 6.25
CA PHE A 178 -0.33 1.06 5.43
C PHE A 178 0.80 1.93 5.97
N GLN A 179 0.54 3.19 6.28
CA GLN A 179 1.54 4.09 6.88
C GLN A 179 2.10 3.52 8.18
N ARG A 180 1.22 3.04 9.08
CA ARG A 180 1.63 2.39 10.33
C ARG A 180 2.43 1.11 10.09
N ALA A 181 2.00 0.26 9.15
CA ALA A 181 2.66 -1.01 8.85
C ALA A 181 4.07 -0.80 8.30
N ILE A 182 4.22 0.11 7.33
CA ILE A 182 5.52 0.47 6.76
C ILE A 182 6.42 1.08 7.83
N PHE A 183 5.89 2.01 8.64
CA PHE A 183 6.67 2.63 9.71
C PHE A 183 7.20 1.59 10.72
N LEU A 184 6.34 0.68 11.18
CA LEU A 184 6.74 -0.39 12.11
C LEU A 184 7.78 -1.33 11.50
N GLU A 185 7.64 -1.66 10.21
CA GLU A 185 8.60 -2.52 9.52
C GLU A 185 9.96 -1.85 9.30
N VAL A 186 9.97 -0.57 8.89
CA VAL A 186 11.20 0.20 8.72
C VAL A 186 11.91 0.39 10.06
N GLN A 187 11.18 0.71 11.12
CA GLN A 187 11.74 0.85 12.48
C GLN A 187 12.33 -0.48 12.98
N ARG A 188 11.67 -1.60 12.69
CA ARG A 188 12.15 -2.95 13.06
C ARG A 188 13.38 -3.36 12.26
N THR A 189 13.38 -3.11 10.95
CA THR A 189 14.51 -3.45 10.06
C THR A 189 15.75 -2.65 10.44
N GLY A 190 15.59 -1.36 10.76
CA GLY A 190 16.65 -0.47 11.20
C GLY A 190 17.63 -0.07 10.09
N SER A 191 18.19 -1.03 9.36
CA SER A 191 19.18 -0.80 8.32
C SER A 191 19.08 -1.85 7.21
N LYS A 192 19.18 -1.44 5.95
CA LYS A 192 19.22 -2.35 4.80
C LYS A 192 20.37 -1.99 3.87
N THR A 193 21.21 -2.98 3.57
CA THR A 193 22.37 -2.84 2.69
C THR A 193 22.09 -3.48 1.33
N TYR A 194 22.36 -2.72 0.29
CA TYR A 194 22.20 -3.09 -1.12
C TYR A 194 23.58 -3.14 -1.78
N MET A 195 23.79 -4.16 -2.61
CA MET A 195 24.96 -4.22 -3.47
C MET A 195 24.70 -3.35 -4.70
N CYS A 196 25.63 -2.45 -5.00
CA CYS A 196 25.54 -1.57 -6.17
C CYS A 196 26.90 -1.42 -6.86
N SER A 197 26.91 -0.75 -8.01
CA SER A 197 28.13 -0.43 -8.73
C SER A 197 28.16 1.03 -9.12
N TRP A 198 29.31 1.69 -8.95
CA TRP A 198 29.52 3.06 -9.39
C TRP A 198 30.82 3.14 -10.18
N GLN A 199 30.77 3.69 -11.39
CA GLN A 199 31.94 3.83 -12.29
C GLN A 199 32.76 2.54 -12.50
N GLY A 200 32.12 1.36 -12.37
CA GLY A 200 32.76 0.05 -12.53
C GLY A 200 33.19 -0.61 -11.22
N ASP A 201 33.22 0.12 -10.10
CA ASP A 201 33.58 -0.42 -8.80
C ASP A 201 32.36 -0.98 -8.07
N SER A 202 32.57 -2.10 -7.36
CA SER A 202 31.52 -2.74 -6.56
C SER A 202 31.44 -2.11 -5.17
N LEU A 203 30.28 -1.54 -4.86
CA LEU A 203 30.00 -0.80 -3.64
C LEU A 203 28.85 -1.44 -2.86
N CYS A 204 28.77 -1.05 -1.59
CA CYS A 204 27.65 -1.34 -0.73
C CYS A 204 26.98 -0.03 -0.35
N PHE A 205 25.70 0.09 -0.69
CA PHE A 205 24.86 1.22 -0.32
C PHE A 205 23.94 0.81 0.82
N THR A 206 24.03 1.50 1.96
CA THR A 206 23.21 1.24 3.13
C THR A 206 22.26 2.40 3.38
N VAL A 207 20.99 2.07 3.56
CA VAL A 207 19.97 2.97 4.08
C VAL A 207 19.70 2.58 5.52
N ASP A 208 20.05 3.46 6.44
CA ASP A 208 19.96 3.27 7.87
C ASP A 208 18.99 4.29 8.46
N PHE A 209 18.04 3.81 9.27
CA PHE A 209 16.98 4.61 9.86
C PHE A 209 17.52 5.74 10.75
N ALA A 210 18.64 5.52 11.45
CA ALA A 210 19.25 6.51 12.34
C ALA A 210 20.34 7.33 11.64
N LEU A 211 21.16 6.69 10.82
CA LEU A 211 22.37 7.29 10.23
C LEU A 211 22.15 7.88 8.83
N GLY A 212 21.03 7.56 8.17
CA GLY A 212 20.73 7.99 6.81
C GLY A 212 21.38 7.10 5.76
N PHE A 213 22.02 7.71 4.78
CA PHE A 213 22.60 7.05 3.61
C PHE A 213 24.11 6.92 3.79
N THR A 214 24.64 5.70 3.61
CA THR A 214 26.09 5.45 3.62
C THR A 214 26.46 4.62 2.42
N CYS A 215 27.51 5.02 1.70
CA CYS A 215 28.11 4.18 0.66
C CYS A 215 29.54 3.86 1.03
N PHE A 216 29.92 2.60 0.88
CA PHE A 216 31.26 2.11 1.19
C PHE A 216 31.73 1.09 0.15
N ASP A 217 33.04 0.99 -0.01
CA ASP A 217 33.65 0.02 -0.91
C ASP A 217 33.44 -1.41 -0.39
N SER A 218 33.00 -2.30 -1.27
CA SER A 218 32.62 -3.67 -0.87
C SER A 218 33.79 -4.50 -0.34
N LYS A 219 35.02 -4.25 -0.83
CA LYS A 219 36.24 -5.01 -0.54
C LYS A 219 36.96 -4.47 0.69
N THR A 220 37.23 -3.18 0.71
CA THR A 220 38.00 -2.49 1.75
C THR A 220 37.16 -2.03 2.93
N LYS A 221 35.82 -1.99 2.78
CA LYS A 221 34.87 -1.43 3.75
C LYS A 221 35.09 0.05 4.08
N ASN A 222 35.87 0.75 3.26
CA ASN A 222 36.09 2.19 3.41
C ASN A 222 34.83 2.97 3.03
N VAL A 223 34.41 3.87 3.91
CA VAL A 223 33.26 4.75 3.67
C VAL A 223 33.64 5.80 2.64
N LEU A 224 32.91 5.85 1.53
CA LEU A 224 33.10 6.82 0.46
C LEU A 224 32.37 8.13 0.77
N TRP A 225 31.14 8.02 1.27
CA TRP A 225 30.34 9.16 1.67
C TRP A 225 29.21 8.76 2.62
N ARG A 226 28.72 9.74 3.37
CA ARG A 226 27.58 9.61 4.26
C ARG A 226 26.73 10.88 4.21
N PHE A 227 25.42 10.71 4.09
CA PHE A 227 24.44 11.80 4.07
C PHE A 227 23.26 11.47 4.99
N LYS A 228 22.74 12.46 5.71
CA LYS A 228 21.51 12.33 6.50
C LYS A 228 20.27 12.41 5.62
N PHE A 229 19.12 11.92 6.09
CA PHE A 229 17.85 12.08 5.39
C PHE A 229 17.49 13.54 5.08
N SER A 230 17.78 14.47 5.99
CA SER A 230 17.53 15.91 5.78
C SER A 230 18.32 16.54 4.63
N GLN A 231 19.40 15.88 4.21
CA GLN A 231 20.23 16.30 3.09
C GLN A 231 19.70 15.81 1.74
N LEU A 232 18.83 14.80 1.70
CA LEU A 232 18.23 14.33 0.45
C LEU A 232 17.22 15.37 -0.06
N LYS A 233 17.48 15.93 -1.25
CA LYS A 233 16.61 16.92 -1.91
C LYS A 233 15.81 16.36 -3.07
N GLY A 234 16.27 15.25 -3.63
CA GLY A 234 15.57 14.55 -4.69
C GLY A 234 16.12 13.15 -4.87
N SER A 235 15.25 12.26 -5.31
CA SER A 235 15.58 10.91 -5.75
C SER A 235 14.82 10.60 -7.03
N SER A 236 15.44 9.87 -7.94
CA SER A 236 14.81 9.38 -9.16
C SER A 236 15.43 8.04 -9.54
N ASP A 237 14.65 7.17 -10.15
CA ASP A 237 15.14 5.91 -10.72
C ASP A 237 14.77 5.81 -12.21
N ASP A 238 15.45 4.89 -12.92
CA ASP A 238 15.19 4.61 -14.33
C ASP A 238 14.13 3.51 -14.56
N GLY A 239 13.43 3.07 -13.50
CA GLY A 239 12.49 1.96 -13.51
C GLY A 239 13.12 0.59 -13.75
N LYS A 240 14.46 0.48 -13.81
CA LYS A 240 15.17 -0.76 -14.17
C LYS A 240 16.25 -1.12 -13.16
N THR A 241 17.34 -0.36 -13.14
CA THR A 241 18.57 -0.74 -12.41
C THR A 241 19.34 0.42 -11.80
N ARG A 242 18.99 1.67 -12.12
CA ARG A 242 19.75 2.84 -11.71
C ARG A 242 18.89 3.74 -10.86
N VAL A 243 19.49 4.21 -9.77
CA VAL A 243 18.94 5.23 -8.90
C VAL A 243 19.89 6.41 -8.89
N LYS A 244 19.33 7.61 -8.86
CA LYS A 244 20.04 8.88 -8.73
C LYS A 244 19.55 9.59 -7.48
N LEU A 245 20.48 9.99 -6.62
CA LEU A 245 20.22 10.67 -5.37
C LEU A 245 20.86 12.05 -5.37
N LEU A 246 20.09 13.07 -5.00
CA LEU A 246 20.54 14.45 -4.93
C LEU A 246 20.66 14.87 -3.46
N PHE A 247 21.89 15.06 -3.01
CA PHE A 247 22.19 15.45 -1.64
C PHE A 247 22.67 16.90 -1.55
N GLN A 248 22.14 17.66 -0.61
CA GLN A 248 22.64 18.99 -0.29
C GLN A 248 23.77 18.90 0.75
N ASN A 249 24.91 19.47 0.39
CA ASN A 249 26.01 19.69 1.33
C ASN A 249 25.63 20.79 2.33
N LEU A 250 25.85 20.56 3.63
CA LEU A 250 25.44 21.49 4.69
C LEU A 250 26.26 22.79 4.69
N ASP A 251 27.53 22.72 4.30
CA ASP A 251 28.46 23.84 4.39
C ASP A 251 28.38 24.71 3.13
N THR A 252 28.41 24.08 1.95
CA THR A 252 28.45 24.80 0.66
C THR A 252 27.06 25.06 0.08
N LYS A 253 26.01 24.43 0.60
CA LYS A 253 24.64 24.39 0.06
C LYS A 253 24.54 23.85 -1.38
N GLN A 254 25.63 23.34 -1.95
CA GLN A 254 25.65 22.75 -3.28
C GLN A 254 24.97 21.39 -3.29
N ILE A 255 24.42 21.02 -4.46
CA ILE A 255 23.78 19.72 -4.68
C ILE A 255 24.78 18.75 -5.29
N GLU A 256 25.08 17.68 -4.56
CA GLU A 256 25.86 16.55 -5.03
C GLU A 256 24.94 15.48 -5.60
N THR A 257 25.27 14.98 -6.80
CA THR A 257 24.59 13.83 -7.41
C THR A 257 25.37 12.56 -7.09
N LYS A 258 24.71 11.55 -6.54
CA LYS A 258 25.22 10.20 -6.33
C LYS A 258 24.36 9.17 -7.06
#